data_AF-S9QM82-F1
#
_entry.id   AF-S9QM82-F1
#
_cell.length_a   1.000
_cell.length_b   1.000
_cell.length_c   1.000
_cell.angle_alpha   90.00
_cell.angle_beta   90.00
_cell.angle_gamma   90.00
#
_symmetry.space_group_name_H-M   'P 1'
#
loop_
_entity.id
_entity.type
_entity.pdbx_description
1 polymer ?
#
loop_
_entity_poly.entity_id
_entity_poly.type
_entity_poly.pdbx_seq_one_letter_code
_entity_poly.pdbx_strand_id
1 'polypeptide(L)'
;MRLAMLSVLAISLWHTGTASGDVAEATTRAKADSFDAIGEVRCAQEVGQVMGSCRINVARAAGSAAAVVTFANGFKRVLTFSGGEFLRGNPTMSGVGTDTDWRLTDGTYYVRVDDQRFEIPQTLIFGE
;
A
#
# COMPACT_ATOMS: atom_id res chain seq x y z
N MET A 1 22.46 17.33 57.08
CA MET A 1 21.35 16.79 56.26
C MET A 1 20.95 17.85 55.25
N ARG A 2 21.21 17.65 53.95
CA ARG A 2 20.72 18.51 52.86
C ARG A 2 19.79 17.65 51.98
N LEU A 3 18.54 18.08 51.88
CA LEU A 3 17.46 17.47 51.11
C LEU A 3 17.82 17.42 49.61
N ALA A 4 17.60 16.26 48.99
CA ALA A 4 17.74 16.07 47.55
C ALA A 4 16.52 16.64 46.80
N MET A 5 16.78 17.47 45.80
CA MET A 5 15.78 18.03 44.89
C MET A 5 15.58 17.03 43.74
N LEU A 6 14.45 16.31 43.74
CA LEU A 6 14.05 15.45 42.62
C LEU A 6 13.43 16.31 41.52
N SER A 7 14.20 16.53 40.46
CA SER A 7 13.70 17.11 39.20
C SER A 7 13.12 15.98 38.36
N VAL A 8 11.80 15.92 38.24
CA VAL A 8 11.12 14.99 37.33
C VAL A 8 11.19 15.58 35.92
N LEU A 9 12.06 15.05 35.07
CA LEU A 9 12.02 15.31 33.63
C LEU A 9 10.78 14.62 33.05
N ALA A 10 9.81 15.42 32.63
CA ALA A 10 8.74 14.95 31.76
C ALA A 10 9.32 14.69 30.36
N ILE A 11 9.57 13.42 30.03
CA ILE A 11 9.98 13.01 28.69
C ILE A 11 8.71 13.00 27.83
N SER A 12 8.55 14.01 26.98
CA SER A 12 7.54 14.02 25.93
C SER A 12 7.97 13.01 24.86
N LEU A 13 7.33 11.83 24.81
CA LEU A 13 7.54 10.87 23.73
C LEU A 13 6.84 11.38 22.45
N TRP A 14 7.66 11.84 21.50
CA TRP A 14 7.22 12.19 20.16
C TRP A 14 6.92 10.88 19.41
N HIS A 15 5.66 10.69 19.01
CA HIS A 15 5.24 9.55 18.20
C HIS A 15 5.60 9.81 16.73
N THR A 16 6.85 9.56 16.35
CA THR A 16 7.28 9.62 14.95
C THR A 16 7.92 8.27 14.59
N GLY A 17 7.09 7.25 14.35
CA GLY A 17 7.60 5.92 13.98
C GLY A 17 6.58 4.86 13.53
N THR A 18 5.28 5.18 13.43
CA THR A 18 4.23 4.17 13.21
C THR A 18 4.07 3.75 11.75
N ALA A 19 4.17 4.69 10.79
CA ALA A 19 3.86 4.42 9.38
C ALA A 19 4.73 3.31 8.75
N SER A 20 6.01 3.20 9.10
CA SER A 20 6.89 2.14 8.60
C SER A 20 6.51 0.76 9.16
N GLY A 21 6.09 0.70 10.43
CA GLY A 21 5.61 -0.52 11.07
C GLY A 21 4.32 -1.02 10.43
N ASP A 22 3.37 -0.12 10.21
CA ASP A 22 2.08 -0.44 9.59
C ASP A 22 2.24 -0.97 8.16
N VAL A 23 3.12 -0.36 7.36
CA VAL A 23 3.45 -0.85 6.01
C VAL A 23 4.03 -2.26 6.05
N ALA A 24 4.95 -2.53 6.99
CA ALA A 24 5.57 -3.83 7.14
C ALA A 24 4.55 -4.91 7.56
N GLU A 25 3.64 -4.56 8.47
CA GLU A 25 2.55 -5.44 8.90
C GLU A 25 1.61 -5.78 7.74
N ALA A 26 1.07 -4.78 7.05
CA ALA A 26 0.18 -5.00 5.89
C ALA A 26 0.84 -5.89 4.83
N THR A 27 2.12 -5.63 4.53
CA THR A 27 2.90 -6.44 3.57
C THR A 27 3.08 -7.88 4.05
N THR A 28 3.34 -8.09 5.34
CA THR A 28 3.51 -9.42 5.93
C THR A 28 2.20 -10.21 5.87
N ARG A 29 1.07 -9.57 6.20
CA ARG A 29 -0.26 -10.15 6.08
C ARG A 29 -0.59 -10.55 4.64
N ALA A 30 -0.31 -9.68 3.67
CA ALA A 30 -0.54 -9.98 2.25
C ALA A 30 0.28 -11.19 1.76
N LYS A 31 1.53 -11.32 2.22
CA LYS A 31 2.38 -12.49 1.92
C LYS A 31 1.88 -13.79 2.55
N ALA A 32 1.15 -13.69 3.66
CA ALA A 32 0.52 -14.81 4.35
C ALA A 32 -0.90 -15.09 3.84
N ASP A 33 -1.32 -14.48 2.73
CA ASP A 33 -2.67 -14.57 2.16
C ASP A 33 -3.79 -14.20 3.16
N SER A 34 -3.49 -13.34 4.14
CA SER A 34 -4.46 -12.80 5.09
C SER A 34 -5.02 -11.48 4.58
N PHE A 35 -6.17 -11.55 3.90
CA PHE A 35 -6.79 -10.40 3.24
C PHE A 35 -8.07 -9.95 3.95
N ASP A 36 -8.28 -8.64 3.98
CA ASP A 36 -9.48 -7.98 4.52
C ASP A 36 -10.50 -7.66 3.43
N ALA A 37 -10.07 -7.57 2.17
CA ALA A 37 -10.96 -7.38 1.03
C ALA A 37 -10.45 -8.11 -0.22
N ILE A 38 -11.40 -8.55 -1.05
CA ILE A 38 -11.17 -9.20 -2.33
C ILE A 38 -12.10 -8.55 -3.34
N GLY A 39 -11.62 -8.28 -4.55
CA GLY A 39 -12.45 -7.71 -5.60
C GLY A 39 -11.81 -7.81 -6.98
N GLU A 40 -12.35 -7.02 -7.88
CA GLU A 40 -11.84 -6.83 -9.24
C GLU A 40 -11.58 -5.34 -9.50
N VAL A 41 -10.55 -5.06 -10.28
CA VAL A 41 -10.14 -3.70 -10.65
C VAL A 41 -9.76 -3.66 -12.13
N ARG A 42 -9.78 -2.46 -12.71
CA ARG A 42 -9.26 -2.29 -14.07
C ARG A 42 -7.74 -2.24 -14.03
N CYS A 43 -7.11 -2.96 -14.95
CA CYS A 43 -5.65 -3.05 -15.01
C CYS A 43 -5.14 -3.28 -16.43
N ALA A 44 -3.90 -2.90 -16.69
CA ALA A 44 -3.15 -3.29 -17.88
C ALA A 44 -1.70 -3.57 -17.48
N GLN A 45 -1.10 -4.61 -18.06
CA GLN A 45 0.26 -5.00 -17.72
C GLN A 45 1.30 -4.26 -18.57
N GLU A 46 0.98 -4.02 -19.84
CA GLU A 46 1.92 -3.47 -20.80
C GLU A 46 1.47 -2.09 -21.30
N VAL A 47 2.42 -1.30 -21.82
CA VAL A 47 2.15 -0.02 -22.47
C VAL A 47 1.25 -0.22 -23.69
N GLY A 48 0.21 0.61 -23.81
CA GLY A 48 -0.74 0.56 -24.92
C GLY A 48 -1.77 -0.58 -24.84
N GLN A 49 -1.61 -1.53 -23.92
CA GLN A 49 -2.61 -2.58 -23.70
C GLN A 49 -3.96 -1.97 -23.26
N VAL A 50 -5.07 -2.50 -23.77
CA VAL A 50 -6.40 -2.12 -23.30
C VAL A 50 -6.59 -2.57 -21.85
N MET A 51 -7.16 -1.70 -21.02
CA MET A 51 -7.47 -2.04 -19.62
C MET A 51 -8.43 -3.23 -19.55
N GLY A 52 -8.02 -4.32 -18.91
CA GLY A 52 -8.82 -5.50 -18.62
C GLY A 52 -9.35 -5.50 -17.19
N SER A 53 -9.76 -6.67 -16.71
CA SER A 53 -10.08 -6.93 -15.30
C SER A 53 -8.94 -7.72 -14.64
N CYS A 54 -8.53 -7.29 -13.45
CA CYS A 54 -7.60 -8.02 -12.58
C CYS A 54 -8.28 -8.34 -11.26
N ARG A 55 -7.95 -9.50 -10.69
CA ARG A 55 -8.26 -9.78 -9.29
C ARG A 55 -7.36 -8.94 -8.39
N ILE A 56 -7.92 -8.41 -7.32
CA ILE A 56 -7.18 -7.73 -6.25
C ILE A 56 -7.54 -8.34 -4.90
N ASN A 57 -6.54 -8.57 -4.05
CA ASN A 57 -6.74 -8.92 -2.64
C ASN A 57 -5.97 -7.92 -1.78
N VAL A 58 -6.59 -7.38 -0.74
CA VAL A 58 -6.06 -6.27 0.06
C VAL A 58 -5.89 -6.71 1.51
N ALA A 59 -4.70 -6.51 2.06
CA ALA A 59 -4.42 -6.61 3.48
C ALA A 59 -4.17 -5.21 4.04
N ARG A 60 -4.81 -4.86 5.15
CA ARG A 60 -4.73 -3.54 5.81
C ARG A 60 -3.96 -3.65 7.12
N ALA A 61 -3.40 -2.56 7.59
CA ALA A 61 -2.85 -2.44 8.94
C ALA A 61 -2.90 -0.97 9.36
N ALA A 62 -3.69 -0.65 10.39
CA ALA A 62 -3.94 0.71 10.84
C ALA A 62 -4.22 1.69 9.67
N GLY A 63 -3.24 2.52 9.30
CA GLY A 63 -3.34 3.49 8.20
C GLY A 63 -2.67 3.07 6.88
N SER A 64 -2.26 1.81 6.74
CA SER A 64 -1.53 1.28 5.59
C SER A 64 -2.23 0.07 4.96
N ALA A 65 -1.91 -0.21 3.69
CA ALA A 65 -2.44 -1.35 2.97
C ALA A 65 -1.43 -1.93 1.98
N ALA A 66 -1.52 -3.24 1.75
CA ALA A 66 -0.83 -3.96 0.69
C ALA A 66 -1.87 -4.65 -0.19
N ALA A 67 -1.93 -4.23 -1.45
CA ALA A 67 -2.84 -4.79 -2.45
C ALA A 67 -2.08 -5.71 -3.40
N VAL A 68 -2.50 -6.97 -3.48
CA VAL A 68 -1.97 -7.96 -4.42
C VAL A 68 -2.89 -7.99 -5.64
N VAL A 69 -2.46 -7.38 -6.73
CA VAL A 69 -3.15 -7.40 -8.02
C VAL A 69 -2.63 -8.57 -8.85
N THR A 70 -3.53 -9.43 -9.31
CA THR A 70 -3.22 -10.60 -10.16
C THR A 70 -3.77 -10.37 -11.56
N PHE A 71 -2.88 -10.32 -12.54
CA PHE A 71 -3.21 -10.19 -13.96
C PHE A 71 -3.74 -11.50 -14.52
N ALA A 72 -4.41 -11.43 -15.69
CA ALA A 72 -5.01 -12.59 -16.34
C ALA A 72 -4.01 -13.73 -16.65
N ASN A 73 -2.73 -13.39 -16.87
CA ASN A 73 -1.65 -14.36 -17.08
C ASN A 73 -1.06 -14.93 -15.78
N GLY A 74 -1.61 -14.57 -14.62
CA GLY A 74 -1.14 -15.00 -13.30
C GLY A 74 0.02 -14.19 -12.72
N PHE A 75 0.55 -13.19 -13.45
CA PHE A 75 1.53 -12.27 -12.88
C PHE A 75 0.92 -11.52 -11.70
N LYS A 76 1.72 -11.31 -10.64
CA LYS A 76 1.28 -10.61 -9.44
C LYS A 76 2.12 -9.36 -9.19
N ARG A 77 1.43 -8.25 -8.93
CA ARG A 77 2.01 -7.01 -8.42
C ARG A 77 1.49 -6.76 -7.01
N VAL A 78 2.39 -6.43 -6.09
CA VAL A 78 2.04 -5.89 -4.78
C VAL A 78 2.20 -4.37 -4.85
N LEU A 79 1.13 -3.67 -4.51
CA LEU A 79 1.05 -2.21 -4.41
C LEU A 79 0.93 -1.84 -2.93
N THR A 80 1.78 -0.95 -2.45
CA THR A 80 1.79 -0.52 -1.05
C THR A 80 1.24 0.89 -0.93
N PHE A 81 0.36 1.10 0.05
CA PHE A 81 -0.28 2.37 0.36
C PHE A 81 -0.10 2.69 1.85
N SER A 82 -0.04 3.98 2.18
CA SER A 82 -0.02 4.46 3.57
C SER A 82 -0.54 5.89 3.65
N GLY A 83 -1.29 6.21 4.70
CA GLY A 83 -1.79 7.57 4.93
C GLY A 83 -2.69 8.10 3.81
N GLY A 84 -3.38 7.22 3.07
CA GLY A 84 -4.20 7.61 1.92
C GLY A 84 -3.42 7.81 0.62
N GLU A 85 -2.12 7.54 0.59
CA GLU A 85 -1.27 7.72 -0.59
C GLU A 85 -0.74 6.38 -1.13
N PHE A 86 -0.45 6.33 -2.42
CA PHE A 86 0.30 5.23 -3.02
C PHE A 86 1.80 5.45 -2.78
N LEU A 87 2.49 4.42 -2.28
CA LEU A 87 3.92 4.49 -1.96
C LEU A 87 4.79 3.91 -3.06
N ARG A 88 4.55 2.64 -3.44
CA ARG A 88 5.39 1.90 -4.40
C ARG A 88 4.79 0.56 -4.80
N GLY A 89 5.32 -0.01 -5.88
CA GLY A 89 5.21 -1.44 -6.17
C GLY A 89 6.33 -2.25 -5.50
N ASN A 90 6.18 -3.58 -5.47
CA ASN A 90 7.31 -4.47 -5.22
C ASN A 90 8.20 -4.58 -6.46
N PRO A 91 9.52 -4.82 -6.30
CA PRO A 91 10.39 -5.18 -7.42
C PRO A 91 10.00 -6.54 -7.98
N THR A 92 10.17 -6.70 -9.29
CA THR A 92 9.92 -7.92 -10.06
C THR A 92 11.00 -8.12 -11.11
N MET A 93 11.01 -9.28 -11.77
CA MET A 93 11.94 -9.54 -12.88
C MET A 93 11.81 -8.54 -14.03
N SER A 94 10.64 -7.92 -14.19
CA SER A 94 10.33 -6.99 -15.28
C SER A 94 10.50 -5.51 -14.90
N GLY A 95 10.88 -5.18 -13.66
CA GLY A 95 10.93 -3.78 -13.21
C GLY A 95 11.18 -3.63 -11.72
N VAL A 96 11.70 -2.47 -11.33
CA VAL A 96 12.08 -2.16 -9.94
C VAL A 96 10.87 -1.79 -9.07
N GLY A 97 9.73 -1.46 -9.68
CA GLY A 97 8.50 -1.11 -8.98
C GLY A 97 8.52 0.30 -8.37
N THR A 98 9.49 1.13 -8.74
CA THR A 98 9.69 2.49 -8.21
C THR A 98 9.61 3.59 -9.27
N ASP A 99 9.66 3.26 -10.58
CA ASP A 99 9.16 4.18 -11.61
C ASP A 99 7.65 4.20 -11.48
N THR A 100 7.15 5.27 -10.86
CA THR A 100 5.75 5.33 -10.46
C THR A 100 5.19 6.71 -10.74
N ASP A 101 3.90 6.71 -11.07
CA ASP A 101 3.08 7.90 -11.20
C ASP A 101 1.70 7.56 -10.65
N TRP A 102 1.09 8.46 -9.88
CA TRP A 102 -0.23 8.20 -9.36
C TRP A 102 -1.02 9.47 -9.10
N ARG A 103 -2.34 9.33 -9.16
CA ARG A 103 -3.30 10.35 -8.73
C ARG A 103 -4.52 9.71 -8.09
N LEU A 104 -5.17 10.45 -7.21
CA LEU A 104 -6.48 10.12 -6.67
C LEU A 104 -7.50 11.09 -7.25
N THR A 105 -8.53 10.59 -7.91
CA THR A 105 -9.60 11.40 -8.50
C THR A 105 -10.92 10.67 -8.33
N ASP A 106 -11.93 11.36 -7.83
CA ASP A 106 -13.28 10.81 -7.60
C ASP A 106 -13.27 9.47 -6.83
N GLY A 107 -12.45 9.39 -5.78
CA GLY A 107 -12.32 8.20 -4.94
C GLY A 107 -11.65 7.01 -5.63
N THR A 108 -10.98 7.20 -6.76
CA THR A 108 -10.26 6.15 -7.49
C THR A 108 -8.77 6.51 -7.62
N TYR A 109 -7.90 5.60 -7.18
CA TYR A 109 -6.47 5.67 -7.46
C TYR A 109 -6.22 5.25 -8.91
N TYR A 110 -5.55 6.12 -9.65
CA TYR A 110 -4.97 5.82 -10.95
C TYR A 110 -3.47 5.69 -10.74
N VAL A 111 -2.96 4.47 -10.81
CA VAL A 111 -1.56 4.16 -10.50
C VAL A 111 -0.87 3.62 -11.73
N ARG A 112 0.32 4.12 -12.03
CA ARG A 112 1.31 3.52 -12.92
C ARG A 112 2.48 3.02 -12.09
N VAL A 113 2.90 1.78 -12.33
CA VAL A 113 4.14 1.21 -11.81
C VAL A 113 4.86 0.54 -12.96
N ASP A 114 6.05 1.03 -13.29
CA ASP A 114 6.75 0.67 -14.52
C ASP A 114 5.77 0.84 -15.71
N ASP A 115 5.52 -0.21 -16.49
CA ASP A 115 4.57 -0.21 -17.62
C ASP A 115 3.12 -0.53 -17.23
N GLN A 116 2.89 -0.89 -15.97
CA GLN A 116 1.62 -1.41 -15.49
C GLN A 116 0.71 -0.28 -15.03
N ARG A 117 -0.58 -0.38 -15.34
CA ARG A 117 -1.60 0.62 -15.01
C ARG A 117 -2.73 -0.02 -14.22
N PHE A 118 -3.24 0.71 -13.23
CA PHE A 118 -4.30 0.26 -12.31
C PHE A 118 -5.29 1.37 -12.04
N GLU A 119 -6.57 1.02 -11.95
CA GLU A 119 -7.65 1.87 -11.44
C GLU A 119 -8.28 1.19 -10.23
N ILE A 120 -8.05 1.73 -9.04
CA ILE A 120 -8.38 1.05 -7.79
C ILE A 120 -9.24 1.97 -6.93
N PRO A 121 -10.49 1.58 -6.60
CA PRO A 121 -11.31 2.35 -5.67
C PRO A 121 -10.62 2.50 -4.31
N GLN A 122 -10.59 3.73 -3.78
CA GLN A 122 -9.99 4.01 -2.48
C GLN A 122 -10.66 3.21 -1.36
N THR A 123 -11.98 3.03 -1.45
CA THR A 123 -12.75 2.23 -0.49
C THR A 123 -12.33 0.76 -0.49
N LEU A 124 -11.83 0.24 -1.61
CA LEU A 124 -11.28 -1.11 -1.67
C LEU A 124 -9.93 -1.20 -0.94
N ILE A 125 -9.12 -0.14 -0.96
CA ILE A 125 -7.84 -0.09 -0.26
C ILE A 125 -8.01 0.13 1.24
N PHE A 126 -8.80 1.12 1.66
CA PHE A 126 -8.86 1.57 3.05
C PHE A 126 -10.16 1.24 3.79
N GLY A 127 -11.19 0.74 3.10
CA GLY A 127 -12.54 0.59 3.67
C GLY A 127 -13.40 1.83 3.47
N GLU A 128 -14.62 1.80 4.00
CA GLU A 128 -15.53 2.97 4.08
C GLU A 128 -15.16 3.90 5.24
#